data_AF-A0A1H4T7I4-F1
#
_entry.id   AF-A0A1H4T7I4-F1
#
_cell.length_a   1.000
_cell.length_b   1.000
_cell.length_c   1.000
_cell.angle_alpha   90.00
_cell.angle_beta   90.00
_cell.angle_gamma   90.00
#
_symmetry.space_group_name_H-M   'P 1'
#
loop_
_entity.id
_entity.type
_entity.pdbx_description
1 polymer ?
#
loop_
_entity_poly.entity_id
_entity_poly.type
_entity_poly.pdbx_seq_one_letter_code
_entity_poly.pdbx_strand_id
1 'polypeptide(L)'
;MKNTLTFIAFLFSYFAFGQLDKPPHEISLPIASYNLPCEFSWKKVYTTYGTRNFTTPQRNQPFQGPCLSFAFNAAIETMYKIEFNTSSQILLSDAYTDMKVFVGEMPAFKTVLESGFRIPKRSPFQSIYLPNVNSWLSTKYNGFRMKALNCINVDRNFRVEPIDTDPGQYEILDACGTSIHEQDNLAALEVIPINQLNSVDQLKNIILTKGPVVIKVNNVASESGFTLQEFKTYSNSDVSPLSYHAYLMIGWKNGQGNTTEWIFKDSWPIASGKQLNNTKFLNLLSSGTIELSRVEHILKNGATSQVDDFTVNASLQCVAPQETLELFSIGTLLHHAWIGPHLYSKVFVHSNIQADEWEWNISNVYMTSPTNTSTMSSVLISPTSSGLVTIKVRARKGGYWTPWKQKVIHISNGSGGMH
;
A
#
# COMPACT_ATOMS: atom_id res chain seq x y z
N MET A 1 -11.77 -54.16 -39.60
CA MET A 1 -12.66 -53.75 -38.50
C MET A 1 -11.89 -53.99 -37.21
N LYS A 2 -11.22 -52.95 -36.69
CA LYS A 2 -11.63 -52.20 -35.48
C LYS A 2 -12.13 -53.11 -34.35
N ASN A 3 -11.30 -53.29 -33.32
CA ASN A 3 -11.70 -52.89 -31.98
C ASN A 3 -10.50 -52.66 -31.05
N THR A 4 -10.56 -51.48 -30.47
CA THR A 4 -9.77 -50.84 -29.43
C THR A 4 -10.08 -51.45 -28.07
N LEU A 5 -9.11 -51.56 -27.14
CA LEU A 5 -9.30 -51.17 -25.74
C LEU A 5 -7.96 -51.07 -24.97
N THR A 6 -7.54 -49.82 -24.80
CA THR A 6 -6.94 -49.14 -23.64
C THR A 6 -6.37 -49.98 -22.48
N PHE A 7 -5.06 -49.85 -22.26
CA PHE A 7 -4.34 -50.21 -21.03
C PHE A 7 -3.94 -48.90 -20.32
N ILE A 8 -4.59 -48.57 -19.21
CA ILE A 8 -4.12 -47.56 -18.24
C ILE A 8 -4.16 -48.24 -16.87
N ALA A 9 -2.98 -48.58 -16.36
CA ALA A 9 -2.78 -49.03 -14.99
C ALA A 9 -1.44 -48.47 -14.52
N PHE A 10 -1.47 -47.29 -13.88
CA PHE A 10 -0.41 -46.82 -13.00
C PHE A 10 -1.04 -45.95 -11.92
N LEU A 11 -1.41 -46.59 -10.81
CA LEU A 11 -1.67 -45.95 -9.54
C LEU A 11 -1.42 -46.99 -8.44
N PHE A 12 -0.81 -46.54 -7.36
CA PHE A 12 -0.37 -47.23 -6.14
C PHE A 12 1.09 -47.68 -6.09
N SER A 13 1.94 -46.79 -5.55
CA SER A 13 2.94 -47.17 -4.55
C SER A 13 3.19 -46.01 -3.58
N TYR A 14 2.74 -46.19 -2.34
CA TYR A 14 3.41 -45.86 -1.07
C TYR A 14 4.29 -44.60 -0.95
N PHE A 15 3.88 -43.68 -0.06
CA PHE A 15 4.69 -43.33 1.11
C PHE A 15 3.78 -43.09 2.33
N ALA A 16 4.00 -43.91 3.36
CA ALA A 16 3.45 -43.76 4.68
C ALA A 16 4.32 -42.78 5.47
N PHE A 17 3.72 -41.71 5.98
CA PHE A 17 4.22 -41.01 7.17
C PHE A 17 3.04 -40.83 8.12
N GLY A 18 3.20 -41.38 9.32
CA GLY A 18 2.21 -41.33 10.38
C GLY A 18 1.91 -39.89 10.78
N GLN A 19 0.67 -39.47 10.54
CA GLN A 19 0.11 -38.25 11.06
C GLN A 19 -0.39 -38.55 12.48
N LEU A 20 0.39 -38.12 13.47
CA LEU A 20 -0.13 -37.97 14.83
C LEU A 20 -1.12 -36.81 14.78
N ASP A 21 -2.41 -37.12 14.77
CA ASP A 21 -3.51 -36.18 14.92
C ASP A 21 -3.39 -35.45 16.26
N LYS A 22 -2.63 -34.35 16.26
CA LYS A 22 -2.70 -33.36 17.32
C LYS A 22 -3.86 -32.43 16.94
N PRO A 23 -4.93 -32.33 17.75
CA PRO A 23 -6.00 -31.38 17.48
C PRO A 23 -5.40 -29.96 17.35
N PRO A 24 -5.91 -29.13 16.44
CA PRO A 24 -5.42 -27.76 16.31
C PRO A 24 -5.57 -27.08 17.66
N HIS A 25 -4.45 -26.62 18.22
CA HIS A 25 -4.48 -25.79 19.41
C HIS A 25 -5.34 -24.56 19.07
N GLU A 26 -6.55 -24.49 19.63
CA GLU A 26 -7.31 -23.25 19.74
C GLU A 26 -6.43 -22.28 20.52
N ILE A 27 -5.81 -21.35 19.80
CA ILE A 27 -5.07 -20.26 20.42
C ILE A 27 -6.12 -19.27 20.94
N SER A 28 -6.63 -19.51 22.15
CA SER A 28 -7.36 -18.49 22.90
C SER A 28 -6.33 -17.46 23.40
N LEU A 29 -6.00 -16.49 22.55
CA LEU A 29 -5.19 -15.36 22.98
C LEU A 29 -5.97 -14.61 24.08
N PRO A 30 -5.38 -14.38 25.26
CA PRO A 30 -6.01 -13.57 26.28
C PRO A 30 -6.35 -12.19 25.70
N ILE A 31 -7.54 -11.69 26.03
CA ILE A 31 -8.01 -10.35 25.66
C ILE A 31 -7.20 -9.34 26.48
N ALA A 32 -5.92 -9.17 26.15
CA ALA A 32 -5.20 -7.99 26.54
C ALA A 32 -5.87 -6.82 25.82
N SER A 33 -6.22 -5.77 26.57
CA SER A 33 -6.54 -4.48 25.98
C SER A 33 -5.26 -3.99 25.30
N TYR A 34 -5.09 -4.33 24.02
CA TYR A 34 -3.97 -3.86 23.23
C TYR A 34 -4.16 -2.37 23.03
N ASN A 35 -3.18 -1.56 23.44
CA ASN A 35 -3.09 -0.15 23.08
C ASN A 35 -2.79 -0.05 21.56
N LEU A 36 -3.80 -0.34 20.75
CA LEU A 36 -3.70 -0.27 19.29
C LEU A 36 -3.66 1.19 18.87
N PRO A 37 -2.77 1.53 17.92
CA PRO A 37 -2.76 2.89 17.42
C PRO A 37 -3.97 3.23 16.55
N CYS A 38 -4.29 4.52 16.46
CA CYS A 38 -5.40 5.03 15.65
C CYS A 38 -5.19 4.81 14.14
N GLU A 39 -3.93 4.80 13.71
CA GLU A 39 -3.51 4.38 12.39
C GLU A 39 -2.19 3.63 12.48
N PHE A 40 -1.94 2.75 11.51
CA PHE A 40 -0.67 2.06 11.38
C PHE A 40 -0.47 1.64 9.93
N SER A 41 0.78 1.66 9.46
CA SER A 41 1.15 1.07 8.18
C SER A 41 2.59 0.61 8.17
N TRP A 42 2.83 -0.61 7.68
CA TRP A 42 4.17 -1.12 7.39
C TRP A 42 4.91 -0.29 6.32
N LYS A 43 4.20 0.56 5.56
CA LYS A 43 4.82 1.52 4.62
C LYS A 43 5.47 2.71 5.34
N LYS A 44 4.98 3.05 6.54
CA LYS A 44 5.37 4.24 7.29
C LYS A 44 5.31 3.96 8.80
N VAL A 45 6.28 3.17 9.28
CA VAL A 45 6.41 2.85 10.71
C VAL A 45 7.23 3.93 11.39
N TYR A 46 6.67 4.59 12.39
CA TYR A 46 7.38 5.59 13.19
C TYR A 46 8.24 4.91 14.25
N THR A 47 9.50 5.31 14.35
CA THR A 47 10.47 4.81 15.33
C THR A 47 11.11 5.98 16.06
N THR A 48 11.82 5.72 17.14
CA THR A 48 12.60 6.73 17.88
C THR A 48 13.66 7.42 17.03
N TYR A 49 14.09 6.80 15.92
CA TYR A 49 15.13 7.30 15.02
C TYR A 49 14.59 7.81 13.67
N GLY A 50 13.26 7.91 13.52
CA GLY A 50 12.62 8.38 12.30
C GLY A 50 11.62 7.37 11.73
N THR A 51 11.31 7.50 10.45
CA THR A 51 10.28 6.69 9.77
C THR A 51 10.93 5.59 8.94
N ARG A 52 10.39 4.36 9.01
CA ARG A 52 10.82 3.22 8.21
C ARG A 52 9.71 2.71 7.30
N ASN A 53 10.10 2.28 6.10
CA ASN A 53 9.22 1.60 5.15
C ASN A 53 9.66 0.14 5.02
N PHE A 54 8.84 -0.79 5.49
CA PHE A 54 9.07 -2.23 5.40
C PHE A 54 8.47 -2.87 4.15
N THR A 55 7.64 -2.15 3.40
CA THR A 55 7.03 -2.67 2.18
C THR A 55 7.95 -2.53 0.95
N THR A 56 7.57 -3.20 -0.14
CA THR A 56 8.14 -3.02 -1.48
C THR A 56 7.29 -2.05 -2.33
N PRO A 57 7.73 -1.64 -3.53
CA PRO A 57 6.90 -0.85 -4.45
C PRO A 57 5.58 -1.53 -4.81
N GLN A 58 4.63 -0.75 -5.32
CA GLN A 58 3.37 -1.28 -5.85
C GLN A 58 3.67 -2.15 -7.08
N ARG A 59 2.95 -3.26 -7.20
CA ARG A 59 2.99 -4.12 -8.39
C ARG A 59 1.83 -3.78 -9.32
N ASN A 60 1.96 -4.11 -10.59
CA ASN A 60 0.91 -3.94 -11.58
C ASN A 60 0.69 -5.27 -12.30
N GLN A 61 -0.39 -5.98 -11.98
CA GLN A 61 -0.72 -7.20 -12.70
C GLN A 61 -1.36 -6.81 -14.04
N PRO A 62 -0.86 -7.36 -15.15
CA PRO A 62 -1.28 -6.90 -16.47
C PRO A 62 -2.62 -7.46 -16.96
N PHE A 63 -3.08 -8.58 -16.40
CA PHE A 63 -4.37 -9.20 -16.73
C PHE A 63 -4.93 -9.94 -15.49
N GLN A 64 -6.14 -10.48 -15.62
CA GLN A 64 -6.81 -11.24 -14.55
C GLN A 64 -6.09 -12.59 -14.32
N GLY A 65 -5.52 -12.82 -13.14
CA GLY A 65 -5.00 -14.16 -12.85
C GLY A 65 -3.97 -14.33 -11.73
N PRO A 66 -2.95 -13.47 -11.55
CA PRO A 66 -1.89 -13.76 -10.57
C PRO A 66 -2.01 -13.00 -9.24
N CYS A 67 -3.19 -12.46 -8.89
CA CYS A 67 -3.32 -11.55 -7.74
C CYS A 67 -2.87 -12.18 -6.41
N LEU A 68 -3.11 -13.47 -6.20
CA LEU A 68 -2.60 -14.19 -5.03
C LEU A 68 -1.08 -14.27 -5.03
N SER A 69 -0.45 -14.62 -6.17
CA SER A 69 1.00 -14.65 -6.32
C SER A 69 1.63 -13.28 -6.00
N PHE A 70 1.01 -12.20 -6.46
CA PHE A 70 1.45 -10.84 -6.18
C PHE A 70 1.31 -10.48 -4.69
N ALA A 71 0.20 -10.87 -4.06
CA ALA A 71 -0.07 -10.59 -2.66
C ALA A 71 0.86 -11.39 -1.72
N PHE A 72 1.03 -12.69 -1.96
CA PHE A 72 1.95 -13.54 -1.21
C PHE A 72 3.40 -13.12 -1.37
N ASN A 73 3.86 -12.85 -2.60
CA ASN A 73 5.22 -12.35 -2.80
C ASN A 73 5.43 -11.01 -2.07
N ALA A 74 4.47 -10.08 -2.15
CA ALA A 74 4.57 -8.83 -1.40
C ALA A 74 4.58 -9.04 0.13
N ALA A 75 3.86 -10.05 0.64
CA ALA A 75 3.89 -10.44 2.05
C ALA A 75 5.29 -10.93 2.44
N ILE A 76 5.84 -11.90 1.69
CA ILE A 76 7.16 -12.50 1.92
C ILE A 76 8.25 -11.42 1.90
N GLU A 77 8.22 -10.50 0.94
CA GLU A 77 9.19 -9.40 0.86
C GLU A 77 9.09 -8.42 2.03
N THR A 78 7.87 -8.16 2.50
CA THR A 78 7.65 -7.29 3.65
C THR A 78 8.12 -7.96 4.93
N MET A 79 7.80 -9.25 5.11
CA MET A 79 8.27 -10.06 6.22
C MET A 79 9.79 -10.22 6.22
N TYR A 80 10.42 -10.41 5.05
CA TYR A 80 11.88 -10.37 4.92
C TYR A 80 12.46 -9.10 5.53
N LYS A 81 11.90 -7.94 5.22
CA LYS A 81 12.40 -6.67 5.75
C LYS A 81 12.16 -6.52 7.26
N ILE A 82 11.08 -7.10 7.79
CA ILE A 82 10.74 -7.08 9.22
C ILE A 82 11.65 -8.02 10.01
N GLU A 83 11.70 -9.30 9.64
CA GLU A 83 12.45 -10.36 10.34
C GLU A 83 13.97 -10.18 10.22
N PHE A 84 14.47 -9.68 9.08
CA PHE A 84 15.89 -9.33 8.92
C PHE A 84 16.20 -7.89 9.33
N ASN A 85 15.20 -7.14 9.82
CA ASN A 85 15.31 -5.76 10.26
C ASN A 85 16.07 -4.87 9.25
N THR A 86 15.85 -5.07 7.95
CA THR A 86 16.68 -4.49 6.88
C THR A 86 15.91 -3.49 6.01
N SER A 87 16.64 -2.57 5.38
CA SER A 87 16.12 -1.70 4.33
C SER A 87 16.30 -2.29 2.92
N SER A 88 17.12 -3.33 2.77
CA SER A 88 17.40 -3.98 1.49
C SER A 88 16.13 -4.58 0.88
N GLN A 89 16.00 -4.43 -0.44
CA GLN A 89 14.86 -4.96 -1.18
C GLN A 89 15.28 -6.14 -2.05
N ILE A 90 14.54 -7.24 -1.91
CA ILE A 90 14.56 -8.36 -2.85
C ILE A 90 13.16 -8.38 -3.45
N LEU A 91 13.07 -8.17 -4.76
CA LEU A 91 11.78 -8.19 -5.45
C LEU A 91 11.62 -9.58 -6.07
N LEU A 92 10.68 -10.37 -5.61
CA LEU A 92 10.41 -11.75 -6.04
C LEU A 92 9.69 -11.81 -7.38
N SER A 93 9.93 -12.90 -8.11
CA SER A 93 9.27 -13.20 -9.39
C SER A 93 7.84 -13.69 -9.18
N ASP A 94 6.86 -12.85 -9.53
CA ASP A 94 5.44 -13.22 -9.45
C ASP A 94 5.08 -14.38 -10.37
N ALA A 95 5.63 -14.37 -11.59
CA ALA A 95 5.41 -15.44 -12.56
C ALA A 95 5.97 -16.79 -12.07
N TYR A 96 7.06 -16.80 -11.31
CA TYR A 96 7.63 -18.04 -10.77
C TYR A 96 6.71 -18.68 -9.73
N THR A 97 6.18 -17.87 -8.81
CA THR A 97 5.17 -18.33 -7.84
C THR A 97 3.88 -18.75 -8.53
N ASP A 98 3.41 -17.95 -9.48
CA ASP A 98 2.15 -18.17 -10.21
C ASP A 98 2.16 -19.47 -11.01
N MET A 99 3.23 -19.73 -11.77
CA MET A 99 3.37 -20.95 -12.57
C MET A 99 3.46 -22.21 -11.70
N LYS A 100 4.05 -22.11 -10.50
CA LYS A 100 4.17 -23.23 -9.56
C LYS A 100 2.83 -23.59 -8.91
N VAL A 101 2.11 -22.58 -8.39
CA VAL A 101 0.84 -22.80 -7.69
C VAL A 101 -0.30 -23.01 -8.67
N PHE A 102 -0.47 -22.08 -9.61
CA PHE A 102 -1.46 -22.06 -10.69
C PHE A 102 -2.87 -22.50 -10.27
N VAL A 103 -3.34 -22.01 -9.13
CA VAL A 103 -4.74 -22.17 -8.71
C VAL A 103 -5.18 -20.94 -7.93
N GLY A 104 -6.47 -20.62 -8.01
CA GLY A 104 -7.07 -19.46 -7.34
C GLY A 104 -7.42 -19.68 -5.86
N GLU A 105 -6.73 -20.61 -5.20
CA GLU A 105 -7.07 -21.10 -3.87
C GLU A 105 -5.94 -20.82 -2.88
N MET A 106 -6.24 -20.14 -1.76
CA MET A 106 -5.25 -19.88 -0.70
C MET A 106 -4.58 -21.15 -0.15
N PRO A 107 -5.29 -22.28 0.07
CA PRO A 107 -4.66 -23.51 0.56
C PRO A 107 -3.52 -24.03 -0.30
N ALA A 108 -3.54 -23.82 -1.62
CA ALA A 108 -2.47 -24.28 -2.48
C ALA A 108 -1.17 -23.48 -2.32
N PHE A 109 -1.29 -22.17 -2.03
CA PHE A 109 -0.14 -21.34 -1.67
C PHE A 109 0.50 -21.83 -0.38
N LYS A 110 -0.31 -22.20 0.62
CA LYS A 110 0.20 -22.83 1.84
C LYS A 110 1.03 -24.08 1.52
N THR A 111 0.45 -25.05 0.80
CA THR A 111 1.13 -26.30 0.45
C THR A 111 2.45 -26.07 -0.30
N VAL A 112 2.47 -25.14 -1.26
CA VAL A 112 3.67 -24.85 -2.04
C VAL A 112 4.71 -24.13 -1.20
N LEU A 113 4.36 -23.06 -0.49
CA LEU A 113 5.32 -22.26 0.28
C LEU A 113 5.95 -23.07 1.42
N GLU A 114 5.13 -23.80 2.19
CA GLU A 114 5.60 -24.63 3.31
C GLU A 114 6.43 -25.86 2.86
N SER A 115 6.46 -26.19 1.55
CA SER A 115 7.35 -27.24 1.01
C SER A 115 8.84 -26.84 0.95
N GLY A 116 9.18 -25.63 1.40
CA GLY A 116 10.51 -25.04 1.25
C GLY A 116 10.72 -24.41 -0.12
N PHE A 117 9.64 -24.08 -0.83
CA PHE A 117 9.69 -23.49 -2.16
C PHE A 117 10.41 -22.14 -2.16
N ARG A 118 11.53 -22.07 -2.90
CA ARG A 118 12.36 -20.88 -3.02
C ARG A 118 11.94 -20.06 -4.24
N ILE A 119 11.63 -18.80 -3.99
CA ILE A 119 11.21 -17.86 -5.03
C ILE A 119 12.42 -16.99 -5.37
N PRO A 120 12.91 -17.01 -6.62
CA PRO A 120 14.05 -16.20 -7.01
C PRO A 120 13.69 -14.72 -7.05
N LYS A 121 14.68 -13.87 -6.79
CA LYS A 121 14.63 -12.45 -7.11
C LYS A 121 14.32 -12.31 -8.59
N ARG A 122 13.31 -11.51 -8.91
CA ARG A 122 12.90 -11.19 -10.28
C ARG A 122 14.09 -10.63 -11.06
N SER A 123 14.38 -11.27 -12.19
CA SER A 123 15.17 -10.66 -13.25
C SER A 123 14.33 -9.60 -13.98
N PRO A 124 14.94 -8.55 -14.57
CA PRO A 124 14.24 -7.62 -15.47
C PRO A 124 13.49 -8.34 -16.59
N PHE A 125 13.98 -9.50 -17.02
CA PHE A 125 13.38 -10.37 -18.02
C PHE A 125 12.47 -11.46 -17.42
N GLN A 126 12.01 -11.30 -16.17
CA GLN A 126 11.08 -12.25 -15.52
C GLN A 126 9.83 -11.55 -14.97
N SER A 127 9.74 -10.23 -15.10
CA SER A 127 8.48 -9.50 -14.91
C SER A 127 7.52 -9.70 -16.09
N ILE A 128 7.66 -10.81 -16.83
CA ILE A 128 7.10 -10.96 -18.17
C ILE A 128 5.60 -11.19 -18.04
N TYR A 129 4.90 -10.08 -18.02
CA TYR A 129 3.76 -9.90 -18.90
C TYR A 129 4.04 -10.60 -20.23
N LEU A 130 3.47 -11.79 -20.42
CA LEU A 130 3.43 -12.42 -21.73
C LEU A 130 2.45 -11.60 -22.56
N PRO A 131 2.91 -10.72 -23.46
CA PRO A 131 2.02 -9.82 -24.15
C PRO A 131 1.12 -10.64 -25.07
N ASN A 132 -0.12 -10.20 -25.22
CA ASN A 132 -1.21 -10.92 -25.89
C ASN A 132 -1.71 -12.19 -25.17
N VAL A 133 -1.29 -12.43 -23.93
CA VAL A 133 -2.04 -13.29 -23.01
C VAL A 133 -2.95 -12.41 -22.15
N ASN A 134 -4.24 -12.38 -22.52
CA ASN A 134 -5.27 -11.67 -21.76
C ASN A 134 -6.00 -12.58 -20.75
N SER A 135 -5.63 -13.87 -20.70
CA SER A 135 -6.25 -14.86 -19.82
C SER A 135 -5.32 -16.03 -19.50
N TRP A 136 -5.28 -16.39 -18.22
CA TRP A 136 -4.73 -17.63 -17.66
C TRP A 136 -5.31 -18.92 -18.28
N LEU A 137 -6.50 -18.87 -18.88
CA LEU A 137 -7.16 -20.02 -19.52
C LEU A 137 -6.80 -20.16 -21.01
N SER A 138 -5.98 -19.25 -21.56
CA SER A 138 -5.55 -19.39 -22.95
C SER A 138 -4.69 -20.64 -23.13
N THR A 139 -4.91 -21.37 -24.23
CA THR A 139 -4.09 -22.55 -24.57
C THR A 139 -2.60 -22.21 -24.64
N LYS A 140 -2.26 -20.98 -25.08
CA LYS A 140 -0.88 -20.47 -25.08
C LYS A 140 -0.30 -20.44 -23.65
N TYR A 141 -1.02 -19.89 -22.67
CA TYR A 141 -0.56 -19.86 -21.28
C TYR A 141 -0.37 -21.26 -20.69
N ASN A 142 -1.28 -22.20 -20.94
CA ASN A 142 -1.14 -23.59 -20.46
C ASN A 142 0.09 -24.31 -21.04
N GLY A 143 0.40 -24.08 -22.32
CA GLY A 143 1.63 -24.61 -22.95
C GLY A 143 2.89 -24.06 -22.31
N PHE A 144 2.91 -22.76 -21.98
CA PHE A 144 4.02 -22.13 -21.27
C PHE A 144 4.20 -22.66 -19.86
N ARG A 145 3.10 -22.92 -19.14
CA ARG A 145 3.15 -23.43 -17.77
C ARG A 145 3.92 -24.75 -17.66
N MET A 146 3.67 -25.71 -18.55
CA MET A 146 4.37 -27.00 -18.49
C MET A 146 5.88 -26.84 -18.62
N LYS A 147 6.33 -25.98 -19.55
CA LYS A 147 7.76 -25.65 -19.72
C LYS A 147 8.33 -24.96 -18.49
N ALA A 148 7.59 -23.99 -17.93
CA ALA A 148 7.98 -23.31 -16.70
C ALA A 148 8.11 -24.28 -15.51
N LEU A 149 7.12 -25.15 -15.33
CA LEU A 149 7.10 -26.15 -14.26
C LEU A 149 8.27 -27.12 -14.34
N ASN A 150 8.67 -27.56 -15.55
CA ASN A 150 9.84 -28.41 -15.71
C ASN A 150 11.10 -27.75 -15.14
N CYS A 151 11.27 -26.45 -15.36
CA CYS A 151 12.40 -25.70 -14.81
C CYS A 151 12.27 -25.43 -13.31
N ILE A 152 11.07 -25.06 -12.86
CA ILE A 152 10.80 -24.80 -11.44
C ILE A 152 11.05 -26.05 -10.59
N ASN A 153 10.67 -27.24 -11.08
CA ASN A 153 10.84 -28.51 -10.37
C ASN A 153 12.30 -28.96 -10.23
N VAL A 154 13.23 -28.34 -10.97
CA VAL A 154 14.67 -28.57 -10.86
C VAL A 154 15.40 -27.33 -10.33
N ASP A 155 14.69 -26.46 -9.61
CA ASP A 155 15.22 -25.25 -8.97
C ASP A 155 15.98 -24.33 -9.94
N ARG A 156 15.40 -24.13 -11.13
CA ARG A 156 15.93 -23.25 -12.16
C ARG A 156 14.89 -22.26 -12.64
N ASN A 157 15.39 -21.09 -13.01
CA ASN A 157 14.61 -20.10 -13.73
C ASN A 157 14.11 -20.68 -15.07
N PHE A 158 12.86 -20.41 -15.44
CA PHE A 158 12.45 -20.58 -16.82
C PHE A 158 12.91 -19.38 -17.65
N ARG A 159 13.31 -19.64 -18.90
CA ARG A 159 13.73 -18.62 -19.85
C ARG A 159 12.57 -18.21 -20.71
N VAL A 160 12.53 -16.92 -21.03
CA VAL A 160 11.51 -16.37 -21.92
C VAL A 160 12.21 -15.54 -22.97
N GLU A 161 11.82 -15.72 -24.23
CA GLU A 161 12.39 -15.01 -25.37
C GLU A 161 11.29 -14.44 -26.26
N PRO A 162 11.53 -13.31 -26.93
CA PRO A 162 10.61 -12.80 -27.94
C PRO A 162 10.48 -13.81 -29.08
N ILE A 163 9.27 -13.95 -29.62
CA ILE A 163 9.04 -14.78 -30.80
C ILE A 163 9.45 -13.94 -32.02
N ASP A 164 10.49 -14.39 -32.74
CA ASP A 164 11.07 -13.66 -33.88
C ASP A 164 10.04 -13.27 -34.95
N THR A 165 9.00 -14.09 -35.14
CA THR A 165 7.97 -13.89 -36.16
C THR A 165 6.83 -12.96 -35.74
N ASP A 166 6.75 -12.56 -34.47
CA ASP A 166 5.67 -11.72 -33.94
C ASP A 166 6.22 -10.76 -32.87
N PRO A 167 6.71 -9.56 -33.30
CA PRO A 167 7.29 -8.57 -32.41
C PRO A 167 6.30 -8.15 -31.32
N GLY A 168 6.56 -8.58 -30.10
CA GLY A 168 5.67 -8.36 -28.96
C GLY A 168 5.06 -9.65 -28.41
N GLN A 169 5.22 -10.80 -29.04
CA GLN A 169 4.95 -12.09 -28.39
C GLN A 169 6.23 -12.67 -27.79
N TYR A 170 6.04 -13.46 -26.74
CA TYR A 170 7.11 -14.11 -26.00
C TYR A 170 6.76 -15.58 -25.82
N GLU A 171 7.77 -16.43 -25.83
CA GLU A 171 7.63 -17.85 -25.52
C GLU A 171 8.49 -18.25 -24.33
N ILE A 172 8.03 -19.25 -23.58
CA ILE A 172 8.87 -19.94 -22.61
C ILE A 172 9.65 -21.03 -23.36
N LEU A 173 10.97 -21.00 -23.23
CA LEU A 173 11.84 -21.99 -23.85
C LEU A 173 11.78 -23.32 -23.10
N ASP A 174 12.06 -24.42 -23.82
CA ASP A 174 12.22 -25.75 -23.21
C ASP A 174 13.52 -25.88 -22.40
N ALA A 175 14.49 -24.98 -22.65
CA ALA A 175 15.74 -24.92 -21.90
C ALA A 175 15.60 -24.03 -20.66
N CYS A 176 15.96 -24.59 -19.51
CA CYS A 176 15.99 -23.86 -18.25
C CYS A 176 17.19 -22.91 -18.17
N GLY A 177 17.01 -21.83 -17.42
CA GLY A 177 18.04 -20.84 -17.12
C GLY A 177 18.96 -21.28 -15.98
N THR A 178 19.51 -20.27 -15.31
CA THR A 178 20.40 -20.44 -14.16
C THR A 178 19.68 -21.04 -12.97
N SER A 179 20.45 -21.67 -12.09
CA SER A 179 19.91 -22.16 -10.81
C SER A 179 19.42 -20.98 -9.96
N ILE A 180 18.33 -21.19 -9.23
CA ILE A 180 17.85 -20.20 -8.26
C ILE A 180 18.80 -20.06 -7.05
N HIS A 181 19.65 -21.06 -6.80
CA HIS A 181 20.65 -21.03 -5.73
C HIS A 181 21.82 -20.08 -6.02
N GLU A 182 22.03 -19.74 -7.30
CA GLU A 182 23.04 -18.77 -7.74
C GLU A 182 22.53 -17.32 -7.63
N GLN A 183 21.29 -17.12 -7.16
CA GLN A 183 20.63 -15.83 -7.07
C GLN A 183 20.08 -15.62 -5.66
N ASP A 184 19.84 -14.35 -5.29
CA ASP A 184 19.05 -14.08 -4.10
C ASP A 184 17.65 -14.69 -4.27
N ASN A 185 17.22 -15.46 -3.27
CA ASN A 185 15.91 -16.09 -3.21
C ASN A 185 15.33 -15.96 -1.80
N LEU A 186 14.01 -15.96 -1.72
CA LEU A 186 13.26 -16.00 -0.47
C LEU A 186 12.35 -17.23 -0.43
N ALA A 187 12.16 -17.81 0.75
CA ALA A 187 11.14 -18.81 1.02
C ALA A 187 10.40 -18.44 2.32
N ALA A 188 9.14 -18.84 2.45
CA ALA A 188 8.41 -18.77 3.72
C ALA A 188 8.23 -20.19 4.26
N LEU A 189 8.55 -20.42 5.53
CA LEU A 189 8.39 -21.75 6.13
C LEU A 189 6.97 -22.01 6.63
N GLU A 190 6.20 -20.95 6.90
CA GLU A 190 4.84 -21.08 7.43
C GLU A 190 3.87 -20.16 6.70
N VAL A 191 2.68 -20.70 6.41
CA VAL A 191 1.52 -19.96 5.94
C VAL A 191 0.35 -20.25 6.86
N ILE A 192 0.02 -19.29 7.70
CA ILE A 192 -0.93 -19.47 8.78
C ILE A 192 -2.27 -18.82 8.40
N PRO A 193 -3.33 -19.61 8.17
CA PRO A 193 -4.65 -19.07 7.88
C PRO A 193 -5.26 -18.43 9.14
N ILE A 194 -5.99 -17.34 8.95
CA ILE A 194 -6.70 -16.63 10.02
C ILE A 194 -8.19 -16.91 9.83
N ASN A 195 -8.65 -18.03 10.38
CA ASN A 195 -10.00 -18.55 10.14
C ASN A 195 -11.07 -17.93 11.05
N GLN A 196 -10.66 -17.35 12.18
CA GLN A 196 -11.58 -16.80 13.16
C GLN A 196 -10.99 -15.54 13.79
N LEU A 197 -11.84 -14.54 13.98
CA LEU A 197 -11.56 -13.31 14.69
C LEU A 197 -12.77 -12.97 15.56
N ASN A 198 -12.54 -12.72 16.83
CA ASN A 198 -13.56 -12.23 17.76
C ASN A 198 -13.78 -10.72 17.59
N SER A 199 -12.80 -10.00 17.05
CA SER A 199 -12.90 -8.56 16.76
C SER A 199 -11.95 -8.11 15.66
N VAL A 200 -12.23 -6.96 15.05
CA VAL A 200 -11.30 -6.28 14.11
C VAL A 200 -10.00 -5.88 14.81
N ASP A 201 -10.06 -5.57 16.11
CA ASP A 201 -8.87 -5.21 16.90
C ASP A 201 -7.89 -6.38 17.03
N GLN A 202 -8.37 -7.62 17.05
CA GLN A 202 -7.48 -8.79 16.98
C GLN A 202 -6.71 -8.83 15.65
N LEU A 203 -7.37 -8.52 14.52
CA LEU A 203 -6.67 -8.44 13.23
C LEU A 203 -5.67 -7.28 13.18
N LYS A 204 -6.03 -6.11 13.74
CA LYS A 204 -5.10 -4.99 13.87
C LYS A 204 -3.86 -5.38 14.69
N ASN A 205 -4.07 -6.09 15.80
CA ASN A 205 -2.96 -6.58 16.63
C ASN A 205 -2.09 -7.59 15.88
N ILE A 206 -2.69 -8.52 15.12
CA ILE A 206 -1.95 -9.44 14.24
C ILE A 206 -1.11 -8.64 13.24
N ILE A 207 -1.71 -7.66 12.57
CA ILE A 207 -0.98 -6.84 11.58
C ILE A 207 0.18 -6.08 12.21
N LEU A 208 -0.02 -5.54 13.42
CA LEU A 208 0.97 -4.76 14.15
C LEU A 208 2.16 -5.61 14.63
N THR A 209 1.88 -6.82 15.12
CA THR A 209 2.86 -7.63 15.86
C THR A 209 3.43 -8.78 15.04
N LYS A 210 2.71 -9.24 14.01
CA LYS A 210 3.07 -10.39 13.17
C LYS A 210 3.28 -10.04 11.70
N GLY A 211 3.11 -8.78 11.32
CA GLY A 211 3.34 -8.33 9.94
C GLY A 211 2.07 -8.35 9.08
N PRO A 212 2.18 -8.06 7.77
CA PRO A 212 1.02 -7.88 6.90
C PRO A 212 0.25 -9.19 6.64
N VAL A 213 -1.02 -9.05 6.28
CA VAL A 213 -1.94 -10.17 6.05
C VAL A 213 -2.37 -10.19 4.58
N VAL A 214 -2.23 -11.34 3.91
CA VAL A 214 -2.84 -11.59 2.61
C VAL A 214 -4.34 -11.76 2.81
N ILE A 215 -5.13 -11.05 2.03
CA ILE A 215 -6.59 -11.20 1.98
C ILE A 215 -7.00 -11.59 0.58
N LYS A 216 -7.83 -12.62 0.47
CA LYS A 216 -8.55 -12.98 -0.75
C LYS A 216 -10.02 -12.62 -0.54
N VAL A 217 -10.61 -11.92 -1.49
CA VAL A 217 -12.02 -11.51 -1.45
C VAL A 217 -12.75 -12.20 -2.60
N ASN A 218 -13.61 -13.14 -2.27
CA ASN A 218 -14.51 -13.78 -3.22
C ASN A 218 -15.55 -12.74 -3.68
N ASN A 219 -15.62 -12.54 -4.99
CA ASN A 219 -16.39 -11.48 -5.59
C ASN A 219 -17.80 -11.97 -5.89
N VAL A 220 -18.74 -11.63 -5.01
CA VAL A 220 -20.14 -12.07 -5.10
C VAL A 220 -21.01 -10.86 -5.41
N ALA A 221 -21.99 -11.04 -6.30
CA ALA A 221 -22.99 -10.01 -6.58
C ALA A 221 -23.94 -9.83 -5.39
N SER A 222 -24.29 -8.59 -5.12
CA SER A 222 -25.23 -8.15 -4.08
C SER A 222 -26.14 -7.06 -4.65
N GLU A 223 -27.20 -6.70 -3.92
CA GLU A 223 -28.14 -5.64 -4.35
C GLU A 223 -27.44 -4.29 -4.60
N SER A 224 -26.34 -4.01 -3.90
CA SER A 224 -25.59 -2.75 -3.97
C SER A 224 -24.34 -2.80 -4.86
N GLY A 225 -24.09 -3.90 -5.57
CA GLY A 225 -22.89 -4.10 -6.39
C GLY A 225 -22.17 -5.39 -6.03
N PHE A 226 -20.84 -5.38 -6.05
CA PHE A 226 -20.01 -6.56 -5.82
C PHE A 226 -19.18 -6.44 -4.54
N THR A 227 -18.89 -7.57 -3.86
CA THR A 227 -18.13 -7.56 -2.60
C THR A 227 -16.79 -6.83 -2.69
N LEU A 228 -16.07 -6.91 -3.83
CA LEU A 228 -14.80 -6.18 -4.00
C LEU A 228 -14.95 -4.66 -3.83
N GLN A 229 -16.12 -4.11 -4.14
CA GLN A 229 -16.43 -2.69 -4.02
C GLN A 229 -16.66 -2.24 -2.57
N GLU A 230 -16.70 -3.17 -1.62
CA GLU A 230 -16.72 -2.88 -0.18
C GLU A 230 -15.34 -2.47 0.34
N PHE A 231 -14.27 -2.95 -0.31
CA PHE A 231 -12.89 -2.70 0.09
C PHE A 231 -12.26 -1.53 -0.66
N LYS A 232 -12.60 -1.37 -1.95
CA LYS A 232 -12.04 -0.35 -2.83
C LYS A 232 -13.07 0.27 -3.78
N THR A 233 -12.75 1.42 -4.36
CA THR A 233 -13.63 2.17 -5.28
C THR A 233 -13.58 1.67 -6.73
N TYR A 234 -13.83 0.38 -6.97
CA TYR A 234 -13.92 -0.13 -8.35
C TYR A 234 -15.24 0.23 -9.02
N SER A 235 -15.24 0.35 -10.35
CA SER A 235 -16.47 0.38 -11.14
C SER A 235 -17.04 -1.03 -11.30
N ASN A 236 -18.35 -1.15 -11.57
CA ASN A 236 -18.98 -2.45 -11.79
C ASN A 236 -18.34 -3.20 -12.97
N SER A 237 -17.95 -2.50 -14.03
CA SER A 237 -17.29 -3.09 -15.20
C SER A 237 -15.92 -3.66 -14.89
N ASP A 238 -15.20 -3.11 -13.90
CA ASP A 238 -13.88 -3.61 -13.53
C ASP A 238 -13.96 -4.95 -12.80
N VAL A 239 -15.01 -5.14 -11.97
CA VAL A 239 -15.11 -6.27 -11.05
C VAL A 239 -16.12 -7.33 -11.46
N SER A 240 -17.14 -7.02 -12.26
CA SER A 240 -18.17 -7.99 -12.64
C SER A 240 -17.64 -9.27 -13.30
N PRO A 241 -16.54 -9.27 -14.07
CA PRO A 241 -16.00 -10.50 -14.66
C PRO A 241 -15.17 -11.33 -13.68
N LEU A 242 -14.86 -10.81 -12.49
CA LEU A 242 -13.94 -11.43 -11.55
C LEU A 242 -14.69 -12.38 -10.62
N SER A 243 -14.12 -13.56 -10.40
CA SER A 243 -14.57 -14.48 -9.33
C SER A 243 -13.99 -14.11 -7.97
N TYR A 244 -12.80 -13.52 -7.93
CA TYR A 244 -12.16 -13.04 -6.70
C TYR A 244 -11.04 -12.03 -7.03
N HIS A 245 -10.53 -11.36 -6.00
CA HIS A 245 -9.25 -10.63 -6.06
C HIS A 245 -8.50 -10.75 -4.74
N ALA A 246 -7.20 -10.52 -4.75
CA ALA A 246 -6.36 -10.62 -3.55
C ALA A 246 -5.51 -9.37 -3.33
N TYR A 247 -5.29 -9.06 -2.06
CA TYR A 247 -4.53 -7.89 -1.61
C TYR A 247 -3.53 -8.30 -0.54
N LEU A 248 -2.52 -7.45 -0.34
CA LEU A 248 -1.77 -7.44 0.91
C LEU A 248 -2.27 -6.31 1.81
N MET A 249 -2.86 -6.66 2.94
CA MET A 249 -3.25 -5.73 4.00
C MET A 249 -2.01 -5.37 4.84
N ILE A 250 -1.59 -4.11 4.79
CA ILE A 250 -0.35 -3.63 5.42
C ILE A 250 -0.57 -2.68 6.59
N GLY A 251 -1.83 -2.40 6.95
CA GLY A 251 -2.15 -1.40 7.95
C GLY A 251 -3.63 -1.01 7.94
N TRP A 252 -3.96 0.00 8.74
CA TRP A 252 -5.31 0.55 8.88
C TRP A 252 -5.28 2.04 9.25
N LYS A 253 -6.43 2.67 9.08
CA LYS A 253 -6.82 3.92 9.74
C LYS A 253 -8.19 3.72 10.38
N ASN A 254 -8.34 4.12 11.64
CA ASN A 254 -9.64 4.14 12.27
C ASN A 254 -10.53 5.16 11.54
N GLY A 255 -11.71 4.72 11.10
CA GLY A 255 -12.73 5.60 10.52
C GLY A 255 -13.60 6.22 11.60
N GLN A 256 -14.69 6.87 11.19
CA GLN A 256 -15.69 7.37 12.13
C GLN A 256 -16.53 6.20 12.68
N GLY A 257 -16.77 6.18 14.00
CA GLY A 257 -17.56 5.12 14.64
C GLY A 257 -16.91 3.73 14.53
N ASN A 258 -17.72 2.70 14.27
CA ASN A 258 -17.26 1.31 14.18
C ASN A 258 -16.78 0.93 12.76
N THR A 259 -15.95 1.77 12.16
CA THR A 259 -15.45 1.57 10.80
C THR A 259 -13.92 1.59 10.76
N THR A 260 -13.36 0.84 9.81
CA THR A 260 -11.92 0.79 9.56
C THR A 260 -11.66 0.99 8.07
N GLU A 261 -10.73 1.87 7.73
CA GLU A 261 -10.14 1.94 6.40
C GLU A 261 -8.88 1.07 6.38
N TRP A 262 -8.93 -0.04 5.66
CA TRP A 262 -7.77 -0.92 5.53
C TRP A 262 -6.80 -0.38 4.47
N ILE A 263 -5.50 -0.42 4.78
CA ILE A 263 -4.45 0.00 3.86
C ILE A 263 -3.95 -1.23 3.10
N PHE A 264 -4.17 -1.26 1.79
CA PHE A 264 -3.80 -2.37 0.92
C PHE A 264 -2.65 -2.04 -0.02
N LYS A 265 -1.81 -3.03 -0.32
CA LYS A 265 -1.12 -3.12 -1.60
C LYS A 265 -1.94 -3.97 -2.55
N ASP A 266 -2.20 -3.41 -3.72
CA ASP A 266 -3.09 -3.97 -4.74
C ASP A 266 -2.33 -4.07 -6.06
N SER A 267 -2.45 -5.18 -6.76
CA SER A 267 -1.89 -5.33 -8.09
C SER A 267 -2.65 -4.53 -9.17
N TRP A 268 -3.75 -3.87 -8.82
CA TRP A 268 -4.45 -2.87 -9.63
C TRP A 268 -4.53 -1.50 -8.92
N PRO A 269 -3.59 -0.58 -9.18
CA PRO A 269 -3.43 0.64 -8.39
C PRO A 269 -4.52 1.72 -8.60
N ILE A 270 -5.57 1.43 -9.37
CA ILE A 270 -6.51 2.43 -9.89
C ILE A 270 -7.54 2.87 -8.83
N ALA A 271 -7.88 1.99 -7.89
CA ALA A 271 -8.92 2.25 -6.89
C ALA A 271 -8.34 2.71 -5.54
N SER A 272 -9.02 3.64 -4.86
CA SER A 272 -8.73 4.04 -3.48
C SER A 272 -9.38 3.08 -2.48
N GLY A 273 -8.87 3.07 -1.24
CA GLY A 273 -9.47 2.32 -0.14
C GLY A 273 -10.82 2.91 0.28
N LYS A 274 -11.67 2.08 0.88
CA LYS A 274 -12.93 2.49 1.50
C LYS A 274 -12.94 2.15 2.99
N GLN A 275 -13.70 2.95 3.75
CA GLN A 275 -14.07 2.59 5.11
C GLN A 275 -15.10 1.47 5.08
N LEU A 276 -14.84 0.42 5.86
CA LEU A 276 -15.73 -0.72 6.00
C LEU A 276 -16.15 -0.84 7.47
N ASN A 277 -17.44 -1.08 7.71
CA ASN A 277 -17.96 -1.35 9.04
C ASN A 277 -17.34 -2.64 9.61
N ASN A 278 -16.87 -2.60 10.85
CA ASN A 278 -16.16 -3.72 11.47
C ASN A 278 -17.03 -4.97 11.61
N THR A 279 -18.31 -4.82 11.93
CA THR A 279 -19.27 -5.94 11.98
C THR A 279 -19.45 -6.55 10.60
N LYS A 280 -19.57 -5.72 9.55
CA LYS A 280 -19.66 -6.20 8.16
C LYS A 280 -18.39 -6.96 7.75
N PHE A 281 -17.21 -6.47 8.10
CA PHE A 281 -15.94 -7.17 7.84
C PHE A 281 -15.91 -8.56 8.49
N LEU A 282 -16.27 -8.65 9.77
CA LEU A 282 -16.31 -9.94 10.49
C LEU A 282 -17.34 -10.89 9.90
N ASN A 283 -18.50 -10.39 9.47
CA ASN A 283 -19.51 -11.20 8.79
C ASN A 283 -18.97 -11.78 7.48
N LEU A 284 -18.28 -10.97 6.66
CA LEU A 284 -17.65 -11.43 5.42
C LEU A 284 -16.57 -12.50 5.67
N LEU A 285 -15.85 -12.43 6.79
CA LEU A 285 -14.89 -13.48 7.18
C LEU A 285 -15.62 -14.75 7.58
N SER A 286 -16.64 -14.64 8.44
CA SER A 286 -17.40 -15.79 8.92
C SER A 286 -18.16 -16.53 7.81
N SER A 287 -18.57 -15.82 6.75
CA SER A 287 -19.24 -16.41 5.59
C SER A 287 -18.30 -17.05 4.58
N GLY A 288 -16.97 -16.96 4.77
CA GLY A 288 -15.98 -17.40 3.78
C GLY A 288 -15.93 -16.51 2.54
N THR A 289 -16.56 -15.33 2.58
CA THR A 289 -16.47 -14.37 1.48
C THR A 289 -15.09 -13.71 1.43
N ILE A 290 -14.43 -13.57 2.58
CA ILE A 290 -13.01 -13.25 2.64
C ILE A 290 -12.23 -14.39 3.29
N GLU A 291 -11.03 -14.64 2.78
CA GLU A 291 -10.06 -15.57 3.35
C GLU A 291 -8.81 -14.77 3.72
N LEU A 292 -8.21 -15.08 4.87
CA LEU A 292 -7.05 -14.37 5.41
C LEU A 292 -5.92 -15.34 5.66
N SER A 293 -4.69 -14.96 5.32
CA SER A 293 -3.48 -15.74 5.61
C SER A 293 -2.31 -14.81 5.88
N ARG A 294 -1.40 -15.22 6.78
CA ARG A 294 -0.11 -14.56 7.00
C ARG A 294 1.03 -15.52 6.70
N VAL A 295 2.20 -14.97 6.39
CA VAL A 295 3.42 -15.74 6.15
C VAL A 295 4.43 -15.41 7.25
N GLU A 296 5.19 -16.40 7.71
CA GLU A 296 6.20 -16.23 8.77
C GLU A 296 7.45 -17.05 8.47
N HIS A 297 8.54 -16.75 9.19
CA HIS A 297 9.79 -17.48 9.18
C HIS A 297 10.42 -17.50 7.77
N ILE A 298 10.77 -16.30 7.31
CA ILE A 298 11.34 -16.09 5.99
C ILE A 298 12.81 -16.55 5.98
N LEU A 299 13.14 -17.35 4.97
CA LEU A 299 14.50 -17.73 4.66
C LEU A 299 15.06 -16.86 3.53
N LYS A 300 16.24 -16.28 3.73
CA LYS A 300 17.04 -15.67 2.66
C LYS A 300 18.13 -16.66 2.25
N ASN A 301 18.11 -17.10 0.99
CA ASN A 301 19.07 -18.05 0.44
C ASN A 301 19.16 -19.37 1.26
N GLY A 302 18.07 -19.74 1.95
CA GLY A 302 18.00 -20.92 2.82
C GLY A 302 18.49 -20.69 4.26
N ALA A 303 18.84 -19.46 4.65
CA ALA A 303 19.21 -19.11 6.02
C ALA A 303 18.13 -18.26 6.70
N THR A 304 17.91 -18.48 7.99
CA THR A 304 17.05 -17.65 8.83
C THR A 304 17.74 -16.33 9.19
N SER A 305 16.96 -15.36 9.66
CA SER A 305 17.52 -14.17 10.31
C SER A 305 18.40 -14.56 11.50
N GLN A 306 19.46 -13.78 11.74
CA GLN A 306 20.33 -13.86 12.92
C GLN A 306 20.18 -12.60 13.79
N VAL A 307 19.24 -11.72 13.46
CA VAL A 307 18.95 -10.49 14.20
C VAL A 307 17.58 -10.60 14.87
N ASP A 308 17.41 -9.91 15.99
CA ASP A 308 16.12 -9.85 16.67
C ASP A 308 15.04 -9.21 15.79
N ASP A 309 13.83 -9.76 15.88
CA ASP A 309 12.67 -9.26 15.16
C ASP A 309 12.40 -7.78 15.48
N PHE A 310 12.09 -7.01 14.45
CA PHE A 310 11.68 -5.63 14.62
C PHE A 310 10.35 -5.54 15.37
N THR A 311 10.34 -4.88 16.53
CA THR A 311 9.13 -4.64 17.33
C THR A 311 8.61 -3.22 17.12
N VAL A 312 7.31 -3.09 16.80
CA VAL A 312 6.65 -1.79 16.65
C VAL A 312 6.38 -1.16 18.02
N ASN A 313 6.82 0.09 18.22
CA ASN A 313 6.35 0.88 19.35
C ASN A 313 5.00 1.53 19.01
N ALA A 314 3.92 0.95 19.55
CA ALA A 314 2.54 1.38 19.30
C ALA A 314 2.28 2.86 19.70
N SER A 315 2.93 3.36 20.75
CA SER A 315 2.73 4.74 21.23
C SER A 315 3.24 5.79 20.24
N LEU A 316 4.12 5.42 19.31
CA LEU A 316 4.65 6.30 18.28
C LEU A 316 3.77 6.35 17.02
N GLN A 317 2.81 5.42 16.86
CA GLN A 317 2.04 5.30 15.63
C GLN A 317 0.80 6.18 15.60
N CYS A 318 0.28 6.57 16.77
CA CYS A 318 -0.72 7.63 16.90
C CYS A 318 -0.04 9.00 16.75
N VAL A 319 0.45 9.34 15.57
CA VAL A 319 0.86 10.72 15.32
C VAL A 319 -0.42 11.55 15.33
N ALA A 320 -0.58 12.40 16.35
CA ALA A 320 -1.64 13.40 16.34
C ALA A 320 -1.64 14.06 14.96
N PRO A 321 -2.80 14.24 14.30
CA PRO A 321 -2.84 14.85 12.98
C PRO A 321 -1.97 16.11 13.05
N GLN A 322 -0.92 16.17 12.23
CA GLN A 322 -0.12 17.38 12.15
C GLN A 322 -1.12 18.47 11.80
N GLU A 323 -1.39 19.36 12.75
CA GLU A 323 -2.23 20.51 12.49
C GLU A 323 -1.61 21.20 11.28
N THR A 324 -2.35 21.22 10.17
CA THR A 324 -1.87 21.86 8.95
C THR A 324 -1.87 23.35 9.21
N LEU A 325 -0.74 24.03 8.99
CA LEU A 325 -0.68 25.48 9.08
C LEU A 325 -1.64 26.07 8.04
N GLU A 326 -2.72 26.68 8.53
CA GLU A 326 -3.73 27.36 7.74
C GLU A 326 -3.74 28.85 8.06
N LEU A 327 -3.87 29.65 7.01
CA LEU A 327 -4.04 31.09 7.12
C LEU A 327 -5.51 31.46 7.01
N PHE A 328 -6.02 32.17 8.02
CA PHE A 328 -7.35 32.76 8.02
C PHE A 328 -7.46 33.87 6.96
N SER A 329 -8.63 34.49 6.86
CA SER A 329 -8.85 35.59 5.92
C SER A 329 -7.95 36.79 6.26
N ILE A 330 -7.51 37.52 5.22
CA ILE A 330 -6.70 38.73 5.40
C ILE A 330 -7.61 39.85 5.93
N GLY A 331 -7.34 40.29 7.15
CA GLY A 331 -7.96 41.44 7.81
C GLY A 331 -7.33 42.76 7.37
N THR A 332 -8.14 43.82 7.33
CA THR A 332 -7.74 45.12 6.76
C THR A 332 -8.37 46.24 7.59
N LEU A 333 -7.56 47.17 8.08
CA LEU A 333 -7.99 48.44 8.68
C LEU A 333 -7.56 49.57 7.75
N LEU A 334 -8.51 50.12 7.00
CA LEU A 334 -8.25 51.19 6.03
C LEU A 334 -7.99 52.51 6.73
N HIS A 335 -7.10 53.34 6.15
CA HIS A 335 -6.78 54.67 6.65
C HIS A 335 -6.35 54.68 8.12
N HIS A 336 -5.50 53.74 8.47
CA HIS A 336 -5.11 53.46 9.86
C HIS A 336 -4.29 54.60 10.47
N ALA A 337 -3.32 55.14 9.74
CA ALA A 337 -2.42 56.17 10.26
C ALA A 337 -1.75 56.98 9.14
N TRP A 338 -1.47 58.26 9.41
CA TRP A 338 -0.54 59.06 8.62
C TRP A 338 0.88 58.89 9.16
N ILE A 339 1.82 58.52 8.29
CA ILE A 339 3.25 58.42 8.63
C ILE A 339 4.02 59.22 7.59
N GLY A 340 4.53 60.38 7.99
CA GLY A 340 5.06 61.36 7.04
C GLY A 340 3.97 61.81 6.06
N PRO A 341 4.25 61.89 4.75
CA PRO A 341 3.29 62.36 3.74
C PRO A 341 2.33 61.27 3.23
N HIS A 342 2.29 60.09 3.84
CA HIS A 342 1.54 58.93 3.31
C HIS A 342 0.47 58.42 4.28
N LEU A 343 -0.70 58.07 3.73
CA LEU A 343 -1.80 57.44 4.47
C LEU A 343 -1.67 55.92 4.40
N TYR A 344 -1.34 55.30 5.53
CA TYR A 344 -1.17 53.85 5.64
C TYR A 344 -2.47 53.16 6.06
N SER A 345 -2.72 52.00 5.46
CA SER A 345 -3.70 51.02 5.92
C SER A 345 -2.99 49.82 6.55
N LYS A 346 -3.56 49.26 7.61
CA LYS A 346 -3.02 48.08 8.28
C LYS A 346 -3.63 46.82 7.68
N VAL A 347 -2.79 45.88 7.27
CA VAL A 347 -3.22 44.55 6.82
C VAL A 347 -2.66 43.51 7.77
N PHE A 348 -3.44 42.49 8.08
CA PHE A 348 -3.05 41.46 9.02
C PHE A 348 -3.66 40.12 8.65
N VAL A 349 -3.00 39.05 9.07
CA VAL A 349 -3.45 37.67 8.89
C VAL A 349 -3.17 36.90 10.17
N HIS A 350 -4.04 35.96 10.47
CA HIS A 350 -3.91 35.03 11.59
C HIS A 350 -3.72 33.61 11.07
N SER A 351 -3.03 32.79 11.85
CA SER A 351 -2.92 31.35 11.61
C SER A 351 -3.60 30.55 12.72
N ASN A 352 -4.02 29.33 12.37
CA ASN A 352 -4.54 28.36 13.34
C ASN A 352 -3.46 27.80 14.28
N ILE A 353 -2.19 27.79 13.84
CA ILE A 353 -1.04 27.31 14.63
C ILE A 353 0.16 28.27 14.56
N GLN A 354 1.18 28.02 15.37
CA GLN A 354 2.39 28.84 15.42
C GLN A 354 3.26 28.69 14.16
N ALA A 355 3.43 29.77 13.40
CA ALA A 355 4.36 29.88 12.28
C ALA A 355 5.78 30.24 12.74
N ASP A 356 6.79 29.72 12.03
CA ASP A 356 8.20 30.03 12.24
C ASP A 356 8.60 31.29 11.43
N GLU A 357 8.07 31.45 10.23
CA GLU A 357 8.37 32.57 9.32
C GLU A 357 7.10 33.06 8.59
N TRP A 358 7.12 34.33 8.18
CA TRP A 358 6.06 34.99 7.42
C TRP A 358 6.64 35.70 6.20
N GLU A 359 5.92 35.67 5.08
CA GLU A 359 6.32 36.36 3.85
C GLU A 359 5.15 37.14 3.25
N TRP A 360 5.40 38.41 2.95
CA TRP A 360 4.46 39.32 2.31
C TRP A 360 4.94 39.66 0.90
N ASN A 361 4.03 39.65 -0.06
CA ASN A 361 4.28 40.08 -1.43
C ASN A 361 3.16 41.03 -1.87
N ILE A 362 3.48 42.33 -1.88
CA ILE A 362 2.56 43.43 -2.19
C ILE A 362 3.31 44.40 -3.09
N SER A 363 2.88 44.54 -4.35
CA SER A 363 3.55 45.40 -5.34
C SER A 363 2.99 46.82 -5.32
N ASN A 364 3.81 47.80 -5.71
CA ASN A 364 3.43 49.21 -5.88
C ASN A 364 2.90 49.91 -4.61
N VAL A 365 3.45 49.53 -3.45
CA VAL A 365 3.14 50.16 -2.16
C VAL A 365 4.42 50.53 -1.42
N TYR A 366 4.34 51.58 -0.61
CA TYR A 366 5.25 51.76 0.52
C TYR A 366 4.84 50.78 1.62
N MET A 367 5.80 49.99 2.11
CA MET A 367 5.56 48.92 3.07
C MET A 367 6.51 49.06 4.26
N THR A 368 5.97 48.95 5.46
CA THR A 368 6.77 48.88 6.70
C THR A 368 7.34 47.49 6.91
N SER A 369 8.30 47.34 7.82
CA SER A 369 8.72 46.02 8.29
C SER A 369 7.52 45.30 8.95
N PRO A 370 7.23 44.04 8.60
CA PRO A 370 6.14 43.29 9.22
C PRO A 370 6.33 43.16 10.73
N THR A 371 5.23 43.29 11.48
CA THR A 371 5.18 42.93 12.90
C THR A 371 4.59 41.53 13.01
N ASN A 372 5.40 40.59 13.50
CA ASN A 372 5.05 39.17 13.57
C ASN A 372 4.92 38.70 15.02
N THR A 373 3.90 37.90 15.28
CA THR A 373 3.83 36.99 16.42
C THR A 373 3.83 35.55 15.89
N SER A 374 3.85 34.57 16.79
CA SER A 374 3.77 33.17 16.37
C SER A 374 2.48 32.84 15.61
N THR A 375 1.36 33.52 15.85
CA THR A 375 0.06 33.20 15.22
C THR A 375 -0.54 34.33 14.39
N MET A 376 0.19 35.44 14.21
CA MET A 376 -0.28 36.60 13.48
C MET A 376 0.88 37.30 12.79
N SER A 377 0.63 37.85 11.60
CA SER A 377 1.52 38.82 10.98
C SER A 377 0.72 40.02 10.53
N SER A 378 1.31 41.21 10.65
CA SER A 378 0.70 42.44 10.17
C SER A 378 1.73 43.37 9.54
N VAL A 379 1.29 44.18 8.58
CA VAL A 379 2.13 45.18 7.93
C VAL A 379 1.29 46.43 7.60
N LEU A 380 1.92 47.60 7.65
CA LEU A 380 1.33 48.83 7.14
C LEU A 380 1.71 49.04 5.68
N ILE A 381 0.71 49.34 4.84
CA ILE A 381 0.88 49.61 3.42
C ILE A 381 0.25 50.95 3.03
N SER A 382 0.90 51.70 2.15
CA SER A 382 0.35 52.88 1.48
C SER A 382 0.64 52.74 -0.02
N PRO A 383 -0.36 52.68 -0.91
CA PRO A 383 -0.11 52.62 -2.34
C PRO A 383 0.47 53.94 -2.85
N THR A 384 1.19 53.90 -3.97
CA THR A 384 1.73 55.11 -4.60
C THR A 384 0.62 55.96 -5.23
N SER A 385 -0.44 55.33 -5.73
CA SER A 385 -1.69 55.95 -6.19
C SER A 385 -2.91 55.26 -5.55
N SER A 386 -3.99 55.99 -5.32
CA SER A 386 -5.25 55.39 -4.88
C SER A 386 -5.74 54.36 -5.91
N GLY A 387 -6.11 53.16 -5.46
CA GLY A 387 -6.56 52.11 -6.38
C GLY A 387 -6.62 50.71 -5.77
N LEU A 388 -6.79 49.71 -6.64
CA LEU A 388 -6.81 48.31 -6.26
C LEU A 388 -5.39 47.80 -5.96
N VAL A 389 -5.22 47.20 -4.79
CA VAL A 389 -3.98 46.58 -4.32
C VAL A 389 -4.22 45.10 -4.09
N THR A 390 -3.33 44.26 -4.63
CA THR A 390 -3.33 42.82 -4.37
C THR A 390 -2.35 42.50 -3.24
N ILE A 391 -2.88 41.94 -2.15
CA ILE A 391 -2.12 41.54 -0.99
C ILE A 391 -1.93 40.03 -1.03
N LYS A 392 -0.68 39.56 -0.98
CA LYS A 392 -0.35 38.15 -0.83
C LYS A 392 0.46 37.92 0.43
N VAL A 393 0.11 36.88 1.18
CA VAL A 393 0.84 36.45 2.38
C VAL A 393 0.91 34.93 2.45
N ARG A 394 2.05 34.41 2.92
CA ARG A 394 2.21 33.00 3.28
C ARG A 394 3.04 32.87 4.56
N ALA A 395 2.98 31.70 5.18
CA ALA A 395 3.70 31.39 6.41
C ALA A 395 4.46 30.07 6.28
N ARG A 396 5.48 29.86 7.13
CA ARG A 396 6.30 28.65 7.14
C ARG A 396 6.22 27.96 8.49
N LYS A 397 6.14 26.63 8.49
CA LYS A 397 6.31 25.79 9.70
C LYS A 397 7.09 24.53 9.36
N GLY A 398 8.13 24.23 10.15
CA GLY A 398 8.90 23.00 10.01
C GLY A 398 9.52 22.83 8.62
N GLY A 399 9.94 23.93 8.00
CA GLY A 399 10.54 23.93 6.67
C GLY A 399 9.56 24.06 5.49
N TYR A 400 8.25 23.90 5.69
CA TYR A 400 7.22 23.94 4.64
C TYR A 400 6.47 25.27 4.61
N TRP A 401 6.25 25.82 3.41
CA TRP A 401 5.48 27.03 3.19
C TRP A 401 4.00 26.71 2.91
N THR A 402 3.09 27.52 3.45
CA THR A 402 1.69 27.51 3.01
C THR A 402 1.57 28.01 1.56
N PRO A 403 0.48 27.65 0.86
CA PRO A 403 0.08 28.38 -0.33
C PRO A 403 -0.09 29.88 -0.03
N TRP A 404 0.03 30.71 -1.08
CA TRP A 404 -0.23 32.14 -0.96
C TRP A 404 -1.72 32.39 -0.67
N LYS A 405 -2.01 33.06 0.44
CA LYS A 405 -3.32 33.67 0.69
C LYS A 405 -3.36 35.02 0.00
N GLN A 406 -4.43 35.30 -0.74
CA GLN A 406 -4.58 36.53 -1.51
C GLN A 406 -5.87 37.27 -1.15
N LYS A 407 -5.80 38.61 -1.13
CA LYS A 407 -6.97 39.51 -1.08
C LYS A 407 -6.71 40.73 -1.96
N VAL A 408 -7.71 41.17 -2.72
CA VAL A 408 -7.67 42.41 -3.51
C VAL A 408 -8.57 43.43 -2.83
N ILE A 409 -8.05 44.62 -2.55
CA ILE A 409 -8.81 45.71 -1.90
C ILE A 409 -8.48 47.05 -2.53
N HIS A 410 -9.43 47.98 -2.48
CA HIS A 410 -9.20 49.38 -2.85
C HIS A 410 -8.61 50.15 -1.65
N ILE A 411 -7.46 50.81 -1.83
CA ILE A 411 -6.77 51.57 -0.79
C ILE A 411 -6.50 52.99 -1.31
N SER A 412 -6.79 54.00 -0.49
CA SER A 412 -6.42 55.39 -0.77
C SER A 412 -4.95 55.64 -0.40
N ASN A 413 -4.24 56.39 -1.23
CA ASN A 413 -2.91 56.93 -0.89
C ASN A 413 -3.00 58.25 -0.10
N GLY A 414 -4.20 58.77 0.13
CA GLY A 414 -4.45 60.02 0.86
C GLY A 414 -4.26 61.31 0.05
N SER A 415 -3.92 61.24 -1.24
CA SER A 415 -3.56 62.41 -2.07
C SER A 415 -4.73 63.29 -2.54
N GLY A 416 -5.76 63.45 -1.71
CA GLY A 416 -6.95 64.27 -2.03
C GLY A 416 -7.67 64.86 -0.82
N GLY A 417 -7.07 64.82 0.38
CA GLY A 417 -7.76 65.18 1.63
C GLY A 417 -6.94 66.00 2.64
N MET A 418 -5.81 66.60 2.26
CA MET A 418 -5.20 67.66 3.07
C MET A 418 -5.67 69.03 2.57
N HIS A 419 -6.82 69.45 3.09
CA HIS A 419 -7.16 70.86 3.31
C HIS A 419 -7.60 71.01 4.77
#